data_AF-A0A9E1ZZH6-F1
#
_entry.id   AF-A0A9E1ZZH6-F1
#
_cell.length_a   1.000
_cell.length_b   1.000
_cell.length_c   1.000
_cell.angle_alpha   90.00
_cell.angle_beta   90.00
_cell.angle_gamma   90.00
#
_symmetry.space_group_name_H-M   'P 1'
#
loop_
_entity.id
_entity.type
_entity.pdbx_description
1 polymer ?
#
loop_
_entity_poly.entity_id
_entity_poly.type
_entity_poly.pdbx_seq_one_letter_code
_entity_poly.pdbx_strand_id
1 'polypeptide(L)'
;MEMFLPGAADGPLDEVTFAAKDIIDIENEITGCGNPDWARTHEPAVKMAPIIDALIEAGAYLKGKTITDELAFSMAGENIHYGTPVNVNAPGRIPGGSSAGSASAVAGEAVDFALGSDT
;
A
#
# COMPACT_ATOMS: atom_id res chain seq x y z
N MET A 1 -4.19 -14.33 8.15
CA MET A 1 -3.26 -13.61 7.27
C MET A 1 -2.21 -13.03 8.19
N GLU A 2 -0.94 -13.35 7.98
CA GLU A 2 0.15 -12.87 8.84
C GLU A 2 0.22 -11.35 8.73
N MET A 3 0.31 -10.63 9.86
CA MET A 3 0.39 -9.17 9.86
C MET A 3 1.77 -8.74 9.40
N PHE A 4 1.85 -7.68 8.58
CA PHE A 4 3.12 -7.17 8.07
C PHE A 4 3.88 -6.41 9.16
N LEU A 5 3.20 -5.50 9.86
CA LEU A 5 3.70 -4.87 11.08
C LEU A 5 2.56 -4.74 12.11
N PRO A 6 2.76 -5.18 13.37
CA PRO A 6 1.79 -4.97 14.43
C PRO A 6 1.72 -3.51 14.87
N GLY A 7 0.53 -3.04 15.25
CA GLY A 7 0.34 -1.76 15.92
C GLY A 7 0.82 -1.79 17.39
N ALA A 8 0.88 -0.63 18.02
CA ALA A 8 1.01 -0.51 19.47
C ALA A 8 -0.14 -1.22 20.20
N ALA A 9 0.10 -1.63 21.46
CA ALA A 9 -0.86 -2.44 22.22
C ALA A 9 -2.17 -1.71 22.58
N ASP A 10 -2.16 -0.38 22.56
CA ASP A 10 -3.32 0.47 22.76
C ASP A 10 -3.21 1.76 21.93
N GLY A 11 -4.35 2.27 21.48
CA GLY A 11 -4.41 3.50 20.72
C GLY A 11 -5.78 3.75 20.07
N PRO A 12 -6.02 4.95 19.54
CA PRO A 12 -7.29 5.29 18.92
C PRO A 12 -7.63 4.47 17.66
N LEU A 13 -6.66 3.74 17.11
CA LEU A 13 -6.80 2.87 15.94
C LEU A 13 -6.54 1.39 16.26
N ASP A 14 -6.63 0.99 17.53
CA ASP A 14 -6.54 -0.43 17.89
C ASP A 14 -7.61 -1.26 17.16
N GLU A 15 -7.25 -2.50 16.85
CA GLU A 15 -7.95 -3.45 15.98
C GLU A 15 -8.19 -2.99 14.52
N VAL A 16 -7.75 -1.80 14.12
CA VAL A 16 -7.91 -1.30 12.76
C VAL A 16 -6.73 -1.71 11.88
N THR A 17 -7.02 -2.24 10.70
CA THR A 17 -6.03 -2.72 9.74
C THR A 17 -5.89 -1.78 8.55
N PHE A 18 -4.66 -1.60 8.05
CA PHE A 18 -4.41 -0.77 6.89
C PHE A 18 -3.39 -1.35 5.92
N ALA A 19 -3.37 -0.81 4.70
CA ALA A 19 -2.34 -1.09 3.71
C ALA A 19 -1.68 0.20 3.22
N ALA A 20 -0.42 0.11 2.78
CA ALA A 20 0.35 1.26 2.31
C ALA A 20 0.71 1.11 0.83
N LYS A 21 0.51 2.15 0.01
CA LYS A 21 0.94 2.16 -1.39
C LYS A 21 2.45 1.91 -1.49
N ASP A 22 2.89 1.15 -2.50
CA ASP A 22 4.31 0.82 -2.75
C ASP A 22 5.17 2.01 -3.24
N ILE A 23 4.91 3.20 -2.72
CA ILE A 23 5.74 4.40 -2.82
C ILE A 23 6.03 4.98 -1.43
N ILE A 24 5.50 4.34 -0.38
CA ILE A 24 5.63 4.74 1.02
C ILE A 24 6.64 3.80 1.68
N ASP A 25 7.68 4.40 2.27
CA ASP A 25 8.77 3.66 2.90
C ASP A 25 8.31 2.89 4.14
N ILE A 26 8.77 1.65 4.21
CA ILE A 26 8.72 0.81 5.40
C ILE A 26 10.14 0.38 5.73
N GLU A 27 10.55 0.54 6.99
CA GLU A 27 11.93 0.23 7.40
C GLU A 27 12.31 -1.22 7.04
N ASN A 28 13.51 -1.41 6.49
CA ASN A 28 14.07 -2.68 6.02
C ASN A 28 13.35 -3.30 4.81
N GLU A 29 12.45 -2.57 4.16
CA GLU A 29 11.76 -3.01 2.94
C GLU A 29 12.15 -2.14 1.74
N ILE A 30 12.19 -2.74 0.55
CA ILE A 30 12.40 -1.99 -0.69
C ILE A 30 11.09 -1.29 -1.06
N THR A 31 11.17 0.01 -1.34
CA THR A 31 10.07 0.76 -1.97
C THR A 31 10.17 0.61 -3.47
N GLY A 32 9.32 -0.26 -4.03
CA GLY A 32 9.44 -0.73 -5.40
C GLY A 32 8.86 0.23 -6.44
N CYS A 33 8.00 1.18 -6.03
CA CYS A 33 7.32 2.12 -6.91
C CYS A 33 6.58 1.43 -8.06
N GLY A 34 6.10 0.19 -7.86
CA GLY A 34 5.48 -0.60 -8.92
C GLY A 34 6.39 -0.89 -10.13
N ASN A 35 7.72 -0.77 -9.99
CA ASN A 35 8.69 -1.02 -11.05
C ASN A 35 9.81 -1.98 -10.57
N PRO A 36 10.04 -3.12 -11.24
CA PRO A 36 11.05 -4.10 -10.81
C PRO A 36 12.50 -3.61 -11.01
N ASP A 37 12.79 -2.76 -11.99
CA ASP A 37 14.13 -2.17 -12.18
C ASP A 37 14.43 -1.10 -11.13
N TRP A 38 13.43 -0.32 -10.72
CA TRP A 38 13.52 0.57 -9.57
C TRP A 38 13.85 -0.24 -8.33
N ALA A 39 13.04 -1.26 -8.01
CA ALA A 39 13.27 -2.13 -6.88
C ALA A 39 14.67 -2.79 -6.90
N ARG A 40 15.17 -3.20 -8.06
CA ARG A 40 16.48 -3.84 -8.21
C ARG A 40 17.68 -2.90 -7.97
N THR A 41 17.47 -1.59 -8.14
CA THR A 41 18.54 -0.58 -8.05
C THR A 41 18.53 0.21 -6.75
N HIS A 42 17.53 -0.01 -5.89
CA HIS A 42 17.39 0.69 -4.62
C HIS A 42 17.57 -0.27 -3.45
N GLU A 43 18.25 0.24 -2.41
CA GLU A 43 18.39 -0.47 -1.14
C GLU A 43 17.10 -0.36 -0.31
N PRO A 44 16.89 -1.27 0.66
CA PRO A 44 15.80 -1.15 1.62
C PRO A 44 15.81 0.20 2.35
N ALA A 45 14.61 0.70 2.69
CA ALA A 45 14.49 1.97 3.39
C ALA A 45 15.14 1.89 4.78
N VAL A 46 15.97 2.89 5.09
CA VAL A 46 16.69 2.99 6.38
C VAL A 46 15.82 3.51 7.52
N LYS A 47 14.60 3.97 7.20
CA LYS A 47 13.64 4.50 8.17
C LYS A 47 12.23 4.29 7.68
N MET A 48 11.32 4.21 8.63
CA MET A 48 9.89 4.23 8.36
C MET A 48 9.45 5.60 7.82
N ALA A 49 8.45 5.63 6.95
CA ALA A 49 7.78 6.87 6.60
C ALA A 49 7.02 7.42 7.82
N PRO A 50 7.06 8.74 8.13
CA PRO A 50 6.44 9.28 9.35
C PRO A 50 4.94 8.98 9.51
N ILE A 51 4.21 8.83 8.41
CA ILE A 51 2.80 8.46 8.46
C ILE A 51 2.58 7.00 8.88
N ILE A 52 3.50 6.10 8.52
CA ILE A 52 3.42 4.71 8.97
C ILE A 52 3.73 4.64 10.46
N ASP A 53 4.78 5.31 10.93
CA ASP A 53 5.10 5.41 12.37
C ASP A 53 3.89 5.90 13.17
N ALA A 54 3.29 7.01 12.76
CA ALA A 54 2.14 7.59 13.45
C ALA A 54 0.93 6.64 13.52
N LEU A 55 0.71 5.82 12.49
CA LEU A 55 -0.39 4.85 12.47
C LEU A 55 -0.10 3.64 13.36
N ILE A 56 1.14 3.13 13.33
CA ILE A 56 1.57 2.05 14.23
C ILE A 56 1.49 2.50 15.69
N GLU A 57 1.99 3.70 16.01
CA GLU A 57 1.90 4.31 17.35
C GLU A 57 0.45 4.53 17.79
N ALA A 58 -0.47 4.78 16.85
CA ALA A 58 -1.90 4.90 17.13
C ALA A 58 -2.63 3.54 17.28
N GLY A 59 -1.92 2.41 17.16
CA GLY A 59 -2.46 1.06 17.33
C GLY A 59 -2.91 0.37 16.03
N ALA A 60 -2.76 1.00 14.87
CA ALA A 60 -3.20 0.39 13.61
C ALA A 60 -2.23 -0.71 13.15
N TYR A 61 -2.76 -1.76 12.53
CA TYR A 61 -2.00 -2.92 12.04
C TYR A 61 -1.76 -2.81 10.53
N LEU A 62 -0.51 -2.75 10.10
CA LEU A 62 -0.19 -2.78 8.67
C LEU A 62 -0.29 -4.22 8.16
N LYS A 63 -1.16 -4.46 7.17
CA LYS A 63 -1.31 -5.76 6.51
C LYS A 63 -0.41 -5.96 5.30
N GLY A 64 0.15 -4.89 4.73
CA GLY A 64 1.13 -5.00 3.65
C GLY A 64 1.14 -3.80 2.70
N LYS A 65 1.90 -3.97 1.61
CA LYS A 65 2.03 -2.97 0.55
C LYS A 65 1.04 -3.23 -0.59
N THR A 66 0.56 -2.17 -1.24
CA THR A 66 -0.38 -2.26 -2.36
C THR A 66 0.26 -1.91 -3.69
N ILE A 67 -0.20 -2.58 -4.75
CA ILE A 67 0.21 -2.30 -6.13
C ILE A 67 -0.16 -0.85 -6.50
N THR A 68 0.78 -0.17 -7.13
CA THR A 68 0.61 1.16 -7.73
C THR A 68 0.77 1.08 -9.24
N ASP A 69 0.21 2.04 -9.96
CA ASP A 69 0.73 2.37 -11.28
C ASP A 69 2.23 2.64 -11.16
N GLU A 70 2.99 2.18 -12.15
CA GLU A 70 4.45 2.30 -12.19
C GLU A 70 4.88 3.75 -11.99
N LEU A 71 5.74 3.99 -11.00
CA LEU A 71 6.25 5.31 -10.59
C LEU A 71 5.14 6.34 -10.29
N ALA A 72 3.93 5.87 -9.95
CA ALA A 72 2.72 6.68 -9.80
C ALA A 72 2.33 7.48 -11.05
N PHE A 73 2.80 7.10 -12.24
CA PHE A 73 2.67 7.89 -13.47
C PHE A 73 1.58 7.36 -14.42
N SER A 74 0.37 7.20 -13.90
CA SER A 74 -0.85 6.86 -14.65
C SER A 74 -2.09 7.08 -13.78
N MET A 75 -3.27 6.98 -14.40
CA MET A 75 -4.58 7.00 -13.75
C MET A 75 -5.38 5.72 -14.00
N ALA A 76 -4.81 4.76 -14.75
CA ALA A 76 -5.52 3.54 -15.12
C ALA A 76 -5.57 2.53 -13.95
N GLY A 77 -4.51 2.45 -13.15
CA GLY A 77 -4.36 1.43 -12.12
C GLY A 77 -3.95 0.07 -12.66
N GLU A 78 -3.28 0.03 -13.82
CA GLU A 78 -2.77 -1.17 -14.45
C GLU A 78 -1.26 -1.25 -14.24
N ASN A 79 -0.75 -2.40 -13.83
CA ASN A 79 0.68 -2.64 -13.71
C ASN A 79 1.06 -3.91 -14.47
N ILE A 80 1.91 -3.77 -15.50
CA ILE A 80 2.30 -4.90 -16.35
C ILE A 80 3.19 -5.92 -15.62
N HIS A 81 3.90 -5.47 -14.59
CA HIS A 81 4.86 -6.31 -13.84
C HIS A 81 4.18 -7.11 -12.74
N TYR A 82 3.23 -6.48 -12.04
CA TYR A 82 2.59 -7.05 -10.85
C TYR A 82 1.10 -7.39 -11.04
N GLY A 83 0.55 -7.09 -12.21
CA GLY A 83 -0.86 -7.28 -12.53
C GLY A 83 -1.74 -6.09 -12.14
N THR A 84 -2.99 -6.14 -12.58
CA THR A 84 -4.00 -5.10 -12.32
C THR A 84 -4.83 -5.48 -11.10
N PRO A 85 -4.90 -4.64 -10.05
CA PRO A 85 -5.79 -4.87 -8.92
C PRO A 85 -7.26 -4.98 -9.34
N VAL A 86 -8.03 -5.82 -8.63
CA VAL A 86 -9.42 -6.12 -8.99
C VAL A 86 -10.35 -4.97 -8.59
N ASN A 87 -11.11 -4.46 -9.55
CA ASN A 87 -12.27 -3.61 -9.26
C ASN A 87 -13.48 -4.47 -8.86
N VAL A 88 -13.68 -4.66 -7.56
CA VAL A 88 -14.77 -5.49 -7.02
C VAL A 88 -16.17 -4.95 -7.33
N ASN A 89 -16.29 -3.63 -7.53
CA ASN A 89 -17.56 -2.97 -7.84
C ASN A 89 -17.88 -2.96 -9.34
N ALA A 90 -16.90 -3.26 -10.19
CA ALA A 90 -17.09 -3.37 -11.64
C ALA A 90 -16.15 -4.45 -12.21
N PRO A 91 -16.48 -5.74 -12.06
CA PRO A 91 -15.63 -6.82 -12.54
C PRO A 91 -15.26 -6.68 -14.02
N GLY A 92 -13.98 -6.87 -14.33
CA GLY A 92 -13.44 -6.71 -15.70
C GLY A 92 -13.18 -5.25 -16.12
N ARG A 93 -13.39 -4.27 -15.24
CA ARG A 93 -12.95 -2.89 -15.43
C ARG A 93 -11.70 -2.61 -14.60
N ILE A 94 -10.93 -1.62 -15.05
CA ILE A 94 -9.80 -1.10 -14.29
C ILE A 94 -10.28 -0.48 -12.95
N PRO A 95 -9.47 -0.55 -11.89
CA PRO A 95 -9.79 0.06 -10.59
C PRO A 95 -9.58 1.58 -10.58
N GLY A 96 -8.83 2.12 -11.54
CA GLY A 96 -8.31 3.48 -11.50
C GLY A 96 -7.00 3.56 -10.69
N GLY A 97 -6.23 4.62 -10.93
CA GLY A 97 -4.88 4.76 -10.39
C GLY A 97 -4.51 6.22 -10.06
N SER A 98 -3.30 6.46 -9.55
CA SER A 98 -2.22 5.49 -9.39
C SER A 98 -2.31 4.62 -8.14
N SER A 99 -3.18 4.95 -7.19
CA SER A 99 -3.37 4.24 -5.91
C SER A 99 -4.30 3.02 -6.04
N ALA A 100 -4.14 2.24 -7.11
CA ALA A 100 -5.06 1.18 -7.54
C ALA A 100 -5.24 0.06 -6.53
N GLY A 101 -4.14 -0.46 -6.01
CA GLY A 101 -4.17 -1.53 -5.01
C GLY A 101 -4.75 -1.04 -3.69
N SER A 102 -4.51 0.22 -3.31
CA SER A 102 -5.10 0.82 -2.10
C SER A 102 -6.62 0.90 -2.21
N ALA A 103 -7.14 1.43 -3.32
CA ALA A 103 -8.58 1.49 -3.55
C ALA A 103 -9.22 0.09 -3.61
N SER A 104 -8.57 -0.85 -4.30
CA SER A 104 -9.06 -2.22 -4.43
C SER A 104 -9.07 -2.98 -3.09
N ALA A 105 -8.04 -2.78 -2.25
CA ALA A 105 -7.94 -3.44 -0.96
C ALA A 105 -9.02 -2.99 0.01
N VAL A 106 -9.33 -1.68 0.04
CA VAL A 106 -10.43 -1.14 0.85
C VAL A 106 -11.79 -1.57 0.31
N ALA A 107 -12.01 -1.41 -1.01
CA ALA A 107 -13.29 -1.80 -1.62
C ALA A 107 -13.57 -3.30 -1.48
N GLY A 108 -12.52 -4.13 -1.49
CA GLY A 108 -12.60 -5.57 -1.27
C GLY A 108 -12.53 -6.01 0.19
N GLU A 109 -12.64 -5.09 1.16
CA GLU A 109 -12.66 -5.36 2.60
C GLU A 109 -11.42 -6.15 3.11
N ALA A 110 -10.28 -6.05 2.41
CA ALA A 110 -9.04 -6.69 2.84
C ALA A 110 -8.40 -5.95 4.04
N VAL A 111 -8.62 -4.65 4.10
CA VAL A 111 -8.20 -3.69 5.14
C VAL A 111 -9.29 -2.65 5.39
N ASP A 112 -9.28 -2.03 6.56
CA ASP A 112 -10.25 -1.01 6.94
C ASP A 112 -9.99 0.34 6.26
N PHE A 113 -8.71 0.68 6.06
CA PHE A 113 -8.30 1.85 5.26
C PHE A 113 -6.97 1.60 4.53
N ALA A 114 -6.60 2.48 3.61
CA ALA A 114 -5.32 2.39 2.92
C ALA A 114 -4.74 3.76 2.60
N LEU A 115 -3.41 3.85 2.57
CA LEU A 115 -2.69 5.05 2.18
C LEU A 115 -2.46 5.06 0.66
N GLY A 116 -2.46 6.26 0.08
CA GLY A 116 -2.16 6.51 -1.32
C GLY A 116 -1.40 7.82 -1.49
N SER A 117 -1.20 8.21 -2.75
CA SER A 117 -0.75 9.56 -3.12
C SER A 117 -1.67 10.15 -4.17
N ASP A 118 -1.62 11.48 -4.29
CA ASP A 118 -2.36 12.30 -5.24
C ASP A 118 -1.45 13.43 -5.72
N THR A 119 -1.52 13.81 -7.00
CA THR A 119 -0.61 14.77 -7.67
C THR A 119 -1.35 15.47 -8.80
#